data_AF-A0A7J8MWZ7-F1
#
_entry.id   AF-A0A7J8MWZ7-F1
#
_cell.length_a   1.000
_cell.length_b   1.000
_cell.length_c   1.000
_cell.angle_alpha   90.00
_cell.angle_beta   90.00
_cell.angle_gamma   90.00
#
_symmetry.space_group_name_H-M   'P 1'
#
loop_
_entity.id
_entity.type
_entity.pdbx_description
1 polymer ?
#
loop_
_entity_poly.entity_id
_entity_poly.type
_entity_poly.pdbx_seq_one_letter_code
_entity_poly.pdbx_strand_id
1 'polypeptide(L)'
;MQGNDIISYLLNACFLENGDVIDGKDCVKMHDVIRDMALWITREFEAIENKFFVKARAQLFEEQDVKAWESVKRMSVMKNKIEVLKGTPKCPNLRTLFLIQNRLEDMIRDGISELPIELKSLTKL
;
A
#
# COMPACT_ATOMS: atom_id res chain seq x y z
N MET A 1 24.57 8.32 4.49
CA MET A 1 23.57 9.01 3.65
C MET A 1 22.32 9.19 4.50
N GLN A 2 21.93 10.44 4.78
CA GLN A 2 20.71 10.71 5.54
C GLN A 2 19.48 10.56 4.62
N GLY A 3 18.29 10.35 5.18
CA GLY A 3 17.06 10.14 4.38
C GLY A 3 16.80 11.27 3.38
N ASN A 4 17.08 12.51 3.77
CA ASN A 4 16.91 13.69 2.92
C ASN A 4 17.84 13.70 1.70
N ASP A 5 19.07 13.17 1.84
CA ASP A 5 20.02 13.07 0.73
C ASP A 5 19.52 12.08 -0.32
N ILE A 6 18.94 10.96 0.13
CA ILE A 6 18.35 9.93 -0.75
C ILE A 6 17.16 10.50 -1.51
N ILE A 7 16.26 11.18 -0.81
CA ILE A 7 15.08 11.79 -1.42
C ILE A 7 15.51 12.83 -2.46
N SER A 8 16.45 13.70 -2.11
CA SER A 8 16.96 14.72 -3.03
C SER A 8 17.62 14.11 -4.26
N TYR A 9 18.40 13.05 -4.09
CA TYR A 9 19.00 12.31 -5.19
C TYR A 9 17.94 11.71 -6.13
N LEU A 10 16.91 11.07 -5.58
CA LEU A 10 15.86 10.43 -6.36
C LEU A 10 14.95 11.45 -7.06
N LEU A 11 14.70 12.62 -6.46
CA LEU A 11 14.02 13.75 -7.10
C LEU A 11 14.85 14.27 -8.29
N ASN A 12 16.15 14.50 -8.09
CA ASN A 12 17.04 14.99 -9.15
C ASN A 12 17.21 13.98 -10.30
N ALA A 13 17.12 12.69 -10.00
CA ALA A 13 17.15 11.61 -10.98
C ALA A 13 15.78 11.31 -11.63
N CYS A 14 14.75 12.11 -11.33
CA CYS A 14 13.37 11.95 -11.82
C CYS A 14 12.71 10.60 -11.45
N PHE A 15 13.21 9.92 -10.41
CA PHE A 15 12.58 8.71 -9.88
C PHE A 15 11.42 9.01 -8.92
N LEU A 16 11.51 10.15 -8.25
CA LEU A 16 10.45 10.72 -7.42
C LEU A 16 10.00 12.06 -7.99
N GLU A 17 8.81 12.47 -7.60
CA GLU A 17 8.25 13.80 -7.82
C GLU A 17 7.59 14.31 -6.55
N ASN A 18 7.38 15.63 -6.47
CA ASN A 18 6.69 16.23 -5.34
C ASN A 18 5.24 15.73 -5.26
N GLY A 19 4.85 15.31 -4.07
CA GLY A 19 3.52 14.83 -3.74
C GLY A 19 2.65 15.92 -3.13
N ASP A 20 1.49 15.48 -2.64
CA ASP A 20 0.57 16.35 -1.91
C ASP A 20 1.08 16.57 -0.48
N VAL A 21 0.70 17.68 0.15
CA VAL A 21 0.94 17.88 1.58
C VAL A 21 -0.03 17.00 2.36
N ILE A 22 0.49 16.16 3.26
CA ILE A 22 -0.29 15.27 4.13
C ILE A 22 0.03 15.65 5.57
N ASP A 23 -1.00 15.98 6.36
CA ASP A 23 -0.87 16.39 7.76
C ASP A 23 0.17 17.52 7.98
N GLY A 24 0.21 18.47 7.05
CA GLY A 24 1.14 19.60 7.09
C GLY A 24 2.59 19.26 6.71
N LYS A 25 2.85 18.07 6.17
CA LYS A 25 4.18 17.62 5.74
C LYS A 25 4.27 17.49 4.23
N ASP A 26 5.35 18.00 3.66
CA ASP A 26 5.70 17.79 2.26
C ASP A 26 5.99 16.31 2.03
N CYS A 27 5.30 15.72 1.06
CA CYS A 27 5.50 14.33 0.69
C CYS A 27 6.12 14.25 -0.71
N VAL A 28 6.78 13.13 -0.98
CA VAL A 28 7.25 12.75 -2.31
C VAL A 28 6.54 11.48 -2.76
N LYS A 29 6.36 11.30 -4.06
CA LYS A 29 5.74 10.11 -4.66
C LYS A 29 6.56 9.61 -5.84
N MET A 30 6.41 8.34 -6.18
CA MET A 30 7.02 7.78 -7.39
C MET A 30 6.31 8.34 -8.62
N HIS A 31 7.09 8.82 -9.58
CA HIS A 31 6.58 9.27 -10.86
C HIS A 31 5.78 8.14 -11.54
N ASP A 32 4.69 8.48 -12.21
CA ASP A 32 3.81 7.48 -12.85
C ASP A 32 4.53 6.55 -13.83
N VAL A 33 5.38 7.07 -14.72
CA VAL A 33 6.21 6.27 -15.64
C VAL A 33 7.10 5.26 -14.90
N ILE A 34 7.75 5.68 -13.82
CA ILE A 34 8.63 4.82 -13.02
C ILE A 34 7.82 3.76 -12.27
N ARG A 35 6.65 4.15 -11.75
CA ARG A 35 5.72 3.22 -11.11
C ARG A 35 5.22 2.18 -12.10
N ASP A 36 4.88 2.59 -13.32
CA ASP A 36 4.39 1.68 -14.35
C ASP A 36 5.50 0.74 -14.84
N MET A 37 6.75 1.22 -14.92
CA MET A 37 7.92 0.37 -15.19
C MET A 37 8.14 -0.65 -14.07
N ALA A 38 8.05 -0.23 -12.80
CA ALA A 38 8.17 -1.14 -11.67
C ALA A 38 7.05 -2.21 -11.69
N LEU A 39 5.81 -1.80 -11.98
CA LEU A 39 4.69 -2.72 -12.14
C LEU A 39 4.92 -3.70 -13.31
N TRP A 40 5.41 -3.22 -14.45
CA TRP A 40 5.76 -4.06 -15.60
C TRP A 40 6.85 -5.08 -15.25
N ILE A 41 7.94 -4.66 -14.61
CA ILE A 41 9.00 -5.56 -14.15
C ILE A 41 8.44 -6.61 -13.19
N THR A 42 7.60 -6.22 -12.23
CA THR A 42 7.02 -7.19 -11.27
C THR A 42 6.08 -8.20 -11.93
N ARG A 43 5.44 -7.83 -13.05
CA ARG A 43 4.57 -8.73 -13.82
C ARG A 43 5.37 -9.68 -14.69
N GLU A 44 6.38 -9.20 -15.43
CA GLU A 44 7.13 -10.04 -16.37
C GLU A 44 8.14 -10.96 -15.70
N PHE A 45 8.75 -10.49 -14.62
CA PHE A 45 9.74 -11.28 -13.89
C PHE A 45 9.14 -12.03 -12.72
N GLU A 46 7.80 -12.21 -12.70
CA GLU A 46 7.00 -12.83 -11.63
C GLU A 46 7.89 -13.63 -10.70
N ALA A 47 8.40 -12.96 -9.65
CA ALA A 47 8.91 -13.70 -8.54
C ALA A 47 7.65 -14.39 -8.03
N ILE A 48 7.49 -15.68 -8.32
CA ILE A 48 6.44 -16.55 -7.78
C ILE A 48 6.27 -16.30 -6.26
N GLU A 49 7.34 -15.80 -5.65
CA GLU A 49 7.45 -15.36 -4.28
C GLU A 49 6.83 -14.00 -3.88
N ASN A 50 6.37 -13.12 -4.77
CA ASN A 50 5.84 -11.79 -4.43
C ASN A 50 4.57 -11.43 -5.24
N LYS A 51 3.43 -12.03 -4.88
CA LYS A 51 2.11 -11.63 -5.41
C LYS A 51 1.69 -10.27 -4.85
N PHE A 52 1.66 -9.25 -5.71
CA PHE A 52 1.25 -7.89 -5.36
C PHE A 52 -0.23 -7.64 -5.69
N PHE A 53 -0.95 -6.97 -4.79
CA PHE A 53 -2.28 -6.41 -5.06
C PHE A 53 -2.28 -4.92 -4.75
N VAL A 54 -2.42 -4.08 -5.77
CA VAL A 54 -2.36 -2.61 -5.61
C VAL A 54 -3.61 -1.99 -6.23
N LYS A 55 -4.45 -1.38 -5.38
CA LYS A 55 -5.58 -0.53 -5.77
C LYS A 55 -5.59 0.76 -4.95
N ALA A 56 -4.67 1.67 -5.25
CA ALA A 56 -4.61 2.98 -4.59
C ALA A 56 -5.44 4.03 -5.36
N ARG A 57 -6.11 4.96 -4.64
CA ARG A 57 -6.90 6.06 -5.24
C ARG A 57 -8.01 5.62 -6.20
N ALA A 58 -8.49 4.38 -6.06
CA ALA A 58 -9.50 3.78 -6.95
C ALA A 58 -10.95 4.10 -6.53
N GLN A 59 -11.14 5.00 -5.56
CA GLN A 59 -12.45 5.39 -5.01
C GLN A 59 -13.26 4.19 -4.48
N LEU A 60 -12.57 3.18 -3.91
CA LEU A 60 -13.23 2.02 -3.33
C LEU A 60 -13.99 2.40 -2.05
N PHE A 61 -15.24 1.95 -1.94
CA PHE A 61 -16.12 2.16 -0.77
C PHE A 61 -16.30 0.87 0.06
N GLU A 62 -16.37 -0.29 -0.62
CA GLU A 62 -16.44 -1.62 0.01
C GLU A 62 -15.44 -2.58 -0.66
N GLU A 63 -15.05 -3.61 0.09
CA GLU A 63 -14.07 -4.62 -0.31
C GLU A 63 -14.66 -5.53 -1.41
N GLN A 64 -14.07 -5.53 -2.62
CA GLN A 64 -14.67 -6.22 -3.76
C GLN A 64 -14.10 -7.61 -4.06
N ASP A 65 -13.04 -8.09 -3.40
CA ASP A 65 -12.43 -9.36 -3.81
C ASP A 65 -11.62 -10.09 -2.71
N VAL A 66 -12.33 -10.58 -1.69
CA VAL A 66 -11.80 -11.41 -0.59
C VAL A 66 -10.98 -12.59 -1.10
N LYS A 67 -11.36 -13.21 -2.22
CA LYS A 67 -10.65 -14.38 -2.79
C LYS A 67 -9.31 -14.00 -3.41
N ALA A 68 -9.22 -12.84 -4.06
CA ALA A 68 -7.94 -12.38 -4.59
C ALA A 68 -6.90 -12.20 -3.47
N TRP A 69 -7.32 -11.94 -2.23
CA TRP A 69 -6.43 -11.60 -1.12
C TRP A 69 -5.75 -12.81 -0.48
N GLU A 70 -6.32 -14.01 -0.57
CA GLU A 70 -5.78 -15.23 0.04
C GLU A 70 -4.38 -15.60 -0.48
N SER A 71 -4.11 -15.28 -1.76
CA SER A 71 -2.84 -15.58 -2.41
C SER A 71 -1.84 -14.41 -2.41
N VAL A 72 -2.26 -13.24 -1.94
CA VAL A 72 -1.44 -12.01 -1.99
C VAL A 72 -0.41 -12.00 -0.87
N LYS A 73 0.81 -11.59 -1.21
CA LYS A 73 1.90 -11.40 -0.25
C LYS A 73 2.13 -9.94 0.10
N ARG A 74 1.83 -9.01 -0.81
CA ARG A 74 1.98 -7.57 -0.57
C ARG A 74 0.78 -6.82 -1.13
N MET A 75 0.11 -6.06 -0.28
CA MET A 75 -1.14 -5.40 -0.60
C MET A 75 -1.08 -3.90 -0.31
N SER A 76 -1.64 -3.10 -1.21
CA SER A 76 -1.89 -1.67 -0.97
C SER A 76 -3.27 -1.29 -1.49
N VAL A 77 -4.12 -0.82 -0.58
CA VAL A 77 -5.44 -0.24 -0.88
C VAL A 77 -5.57 1.16 -0.27
N MET A 78 -4.44 1.87 -0.18
CA MET A 78 -4.34 3.22 0.37
C MET A 78 -5.15 4.27 -0.42
N LYS A 79 -5.47 5.40 0.23
CA LYS A 79 -6.13 6.55 -0.39
C LYS A 79 -7.48 6.20 -1.05
N ASN A 80 -8.27 5.31 -0.46
CA ASN A 80 -9.65 5.02 -0.87
C ASN A 80 -10.63 5.57 0.18
N LYS A 81 -11.89 5.13 0.13
CA LYS A 81 -12.96 5.51 1.07
C LYS A 81 -13.45 4.28 1.84
N ILE A 82 -12.53 3.34 2.11
CA ILE A 82 -12.87 2.11 2.83
C ILE A 82 -13.16 2.48 4.29
N GLU A 83 -14.38 2.18 4.73
CA GLU A 83 -14.84 2.45 6.10
C GLU A 83 -14.77 1.20 6.98
N VAL A 84 -15.05 0.03 6.40
CA VAL A 84 -15.00 -1.26 7.10
C VAL A 84 -14.32 -2.30 6.23
N LEU A 85 -13.40 -3.07 6.82
CA LEU A 85 -12.87 -4.31 6.24
C LEU A 85 -13.80 -5.45 6.68
N LYS A 86 -14.87 -5.70 5.90
CA LYS A 86 -15.85 -6.74 6.24
C LYS A 86 -15.33 -8.11 5.81
N GLY A 87 -15.07 -8.95 6.81
CA GLY A 87 -14.57 -10.30 6.63
C GLY A 87 -13.07 -10.25 6.43
N THR A 88 -12.31 -10.41 7.51
CA THR A 88 -10.86 -10.59 7.41
C THR A 88 -10.62 -11.75 6.44
N PRO A 89 -10.12 -11.50 5.22
CA PRO A 89 -9.82 -12.60 4.34
C PRO A 89 -8.66 -13.30 5.03
N LYS A 90 -8.72 -14.63 5.13
CA LYS A 90 -7.55 -15.38 5.59
C LYS A 90 -6.46 -15.11 4.55
N CYS A 91 -5.57 -14.18 4.84
CA CYS A 91 -4.44 -13.82 4.00
C CYS A 91 -3.17 -14.44 4.61
N PRO A 92 -3.04 -15.78 4.68
CA PRO A 92 -1.97 -16.45 5.43
C PRO A 92 -0.57 -16.12 4.89
N ASN A 93 -0.51 -15.61 3.65
CA ASN A 93 0.73 -15.28 2.97
C ASN A 93 1.07 -13.78 3.03
N LEU A 94 0.19 -12.93 3.59
CA LEU A 94 0.35 -11.48 3.55
C LEU A 94 1.51 -11.04 4.46
N ARG A 95 2.49 -10.38 3.85
CA ARG A 95 3.70 -9.84 4.49
C ARG A 95 3.76 -8.33 4.52
N THR A 96 2.94 -7.65 3.72
CA THR A 96 2.86 -6.18 3.72
C THR A 96 1.44 -5.74 3.40
N LEU A 97 0.91 -4.78 4.17
CA LEU A 97 -0.40 -4.19 3.95
C LEU A 97 -0.35 -2.67 4.16
N PHE A 98 -0.80 -1.90 3.16
CA PHE A 98 -0.96 -0.45 3.24
C PHE A 98 -2.42 -0.04 3.16
N LEU A 99 -2.93 0.56 4.24
CA LEU A 99 -4.32 1.03 4.40
C LEU A 99 -4.44 2.55 4.59
N ILE A 100 -3.33 3.25 4.52
CA ILE A 100 -3.18 4.67 4.86
C ILE A 100 -4.18 5.53 4.08
N GLN A 101 -4.71 6.58 4.71
CA GLN A 101 -5.66 7.53 4.12
C GLN A 101 -6.96 6.88 3.61
N ASN A 102 -7.46 5.88 4.33
CA ASN A 102 -8.85 5.41 4.24
C ASN A 102 -9.69 5.98 5.38
N ARG A 103 -11.01 5.81 5.32
CA ARG A 103 -11.97 6.28 6.34
C ARG A 103 -12.27 5.19 7.36
N LEU A 104 -11.26 4.46 7.79
CA LEU A 104 -11.42 3.34 8.71
C LEU A 104 -11.87 3.88 10.08
N GLU A 105 -13.17 4.10 10.25
CA GLU A 105 -13.79 4.52 11.50
C GLU A 105 -13.63 3.37 12.50
N ASP A 106 -12.89 3.64 13.58
CA ASP A 106 -12.60 2.75 14.70
C ASP A 106 -12.72 1.27 14.35
N MET A 107 -11.71 0.77 13.63
CA MET A 107 -11.66 -0.62 13.22
C MET A 107 -11.99 -1.49 14.43
N ILE A 108 -13.13 -2.20 14.36
CA ILE A 108 -13.46 -3.22 15.34
C ILE A 108 -12.21 -4.09 15.44
N ARG A 109 -11.64 -4.12 16.66
CA ARG A 109 -10.33 -4.68 17.02
C ARG A 109 -10.03 -6.01 16.35
N ASP A 110 -11.05 -6.76 15.99
CA ASP A 110 -11.01 -8.11 15.48
C ASP A 110 -10.23 -8.22 14.15
N GLY A 111 -10.47 -7.33 13.17
CA GLY A 111 -9.86 -7.44 11.84
C GLY A 111 -8.33 -7.19 11.79
N ILE A 112 -7.83 -6.14 12.46
CA ILE A 112 -6.36 -5.93 12.58
C ILE A 112 -5.74 -6.95 13.52
N SER A 113 -6.45 -7.38 14.57
CA SER A 113 -5.86 -8.25 15.58
C SER A 113 -5.36 -9.57 14.98
N GLU A 114 -6.05 -10.06 13.95
CA GLU A 114 -5.72 -11.28 13.20
C GLU A 114 -4.61 -11.10 12.17
N LEU A 115 -4.23 -9.86 11.82
CA LEU A 115 -3.07 -9.63 10.96
C LEU A 115 -1.77 -9.93 11.73
N PRO A 116 -0.75 -10.52 11.06
CA PRO A 116 0.59 -10.66 11.62
C PRO A 116 1.07 -9.36 12.28
N ILE A 117 1.71 -9.47 13.44
CA ILE A 117 2.15 -8.31 14.24
C ILE A 117 3.01 -7.34 13.42
N GLU A 118 3.79 -7.87 12.46
CA GLU A 118 4.64 -7.10 11.55
C GLU A 118 3.86 -6.16 10.62
N LEU A 119 2.55 -6.38 10.40
CA LEU A 119 1.70 -5.57 9.55
C LEU A 119 1.03 -4.40 10.29
N LYS A 120 0.96 -4.47 11.62
CA LYS A 120 0.25 -3.48 12.45
C LYS A 120 0.95 -2.12 12.48
N SER A 121 2.25 -2.09 12.20
CA SER A 121 3.08 -0.88 12.17
C SER A 121 3.01 -0.12 10.83
N LEU A 122 2.67 -0.79 9.72
CA LEU A 122 2.54 -0.18 8.38
C LEU A 122 1.18 0.51 8.16
N THR A 123 0.29 0.36 9.13
CA THR A 123 -1.05 0.92 9.18
C THR A 123 -1.07 2.39 9.63
N LYS A 124 0.06 2.92 10.10
CA LYS A 124 0.20 4.26 10.72
C LYS A 124 1.25 5.18 10.08
N LEU A 125 1.83 4.79 8.94
CA LEU A 125 2.76 5.65 8.18
C LEU A 125 2.03 6.64 7.28
#